data_AF-A0A529VKQ1-F1
#
_entry.id   AF-A0A529VKQ1-F1
#
_cell.length_a   1.000
_cell.length_b   1.000
_cell.length_c   1.000
_cell.angle_alpha   90.00
_cell.angle_beta   90.00
_cell.angle_gamma   90.00
#
_symmetry.space_group_name_H-M   'P 1'
#
loop_
_entity.id
_entity.type
_entity.pdbx_description
1 polymer ?
#
loop_
_entity_poly.entity_id
_entity_poly.type
_entity_poly.pdbx_seq_one_letter_code
_entity_poly.pdbx_strand_id
1 'polypeptide(L)'
;IEVYGVIFGGWAANSKYAVLGSLRTCAQMISYEIPMGFAVIGVVMLAQSMSLLDIVRAQANVWNIVYQPVGFFVFFVAGLAEAQRIPFDLAEAEGDLGAGFHTEYSGIRFAFFMVSEYAVMLLTSVLAVILFFGGWNGVLVPLPPLLWFVLKVAFFVYL
;
A
#
# COMPACT_ATOMS: atom_id res chain seq x y z
N ILE A 1 8.23 3.88 7.66
CA ILE A 1 7.95 5.17 8.37
C ILE A 1 6.50 5.21 8.86
N GLU A 2 5.65 4.27 8.46
CA GLU A 2 4.19 4.39 8.63
C GLU A 2 3.73 4.52 10.07
N VAL A 3 3.87 3.50 10.90
CA VAL A 3 3.22 3.52 12.22
C VAL A 3 3.91 4.50 13.18
N TYR A 4 5.22 4.35 13.38
CA TYR A 4 5.96 5.20 14.31
C TYR A 4 6.09 6.65 13.82
N GLY A 5 6.22 6.87 12.52
CA GLY A 5 6.35 8.22 11.95
C GLY A 5 5.07 9.02 12.13
N VAL A 6 3.90 8.41 11.92
CA VAL A 6 2.60 9.06 12.14
C VAL A 6 2.37 9.35 13.62
N ILE A 7 2.69 8.42 14.53
CA ILE A 7 2.54 8.64 15.99
C ILE A 7 3.42 9.79 16.47
N PHE A 8 4.72 9.76 16.15
CA PHE A 8 5.63 10.82 16.59
C PHE A 8 5.35 12.14 15.90
N GLY A 9 4.90 12.12 14.64
CA GLY A 9 4.42 13.29 13.91
C GLY A 9 3.22 13.95 14.59
N GLY A 10 2.20 13.16 14.94
CA GLY A 10 1.02 13.66 15.67
C GLY A 10 1.33 14.11 17.09
N TRP A 11 2.24 13.44 17.80
CA TRP A 11 2.64 13.83 19.15
C TRP A 11 3.47 15.12 19.19
N ALA A 12 4.38 15.29 18.23
CA ALA A 12 5.21 16.50 18.12
C ALA A 12 4.42 17.75 17.70
N ALA A 13 3.23 17.57 17.11
CA ALA A 13 2.34 18.66 16.72
C ALA A 13 1.73 19.43 17.92
N ASN A 14 1.81 18.89 19.14
CA ASN A 14 1.32 19.51 20.38
C ASN A 14 -0.15 20.00 20.33
N SER A 15 -0.98 19.33 19.54
CA SER A 15 -2.41 19.59 19.41
C SER A 15 -3.22 18.33 19.74
N LYS A 16 -4.28 18.47 20.54
CA LYS A 16 -5.10 17.35 20.99
C LYS A 16 -5.73 16.60 19.80
N TYR A 17 -6.14 17.33 18.76
CA TYR A 17 -6.76 16.76 17.56
C TYR A 17 -5.74 16.02 16.69
N ALA A 18 -4.52 16.56 16.54
CA ALA A 18 -3.44 15.90 15.80
C ALA A 18 -3.01 14.58 16.47
N VAL A 19 -2.92 14.55 17.79
CA VAL A 19 -2.61 13.32 18.55
C VAL A 19 -3.71 12.27 18.36
N LEU A 20 -4.98 12.65 18.53
CA LEU A 20 -6.11 11.74 18.35
C LEU A 20 -6.21 11.22 16.90
N GLY A 21 -5.96 12.07 15.91
CA GLY A 21 -5.87 11.67 14.50
C GLY A 21 -4.78 10.63 14.29
N SER A 22 -3.54 10.91 14.72
CA SER A 22 -2.41 9.99 14.56
C SER A 22 -2.63 8.62 15.21
N LEU A 23 -3.28 8.56 16.39
CA LEU A 23 -3.61 7.30 17.07
C LEU A 23 -4.68 6.49 16.33
N ARG A 24 -5.70 7.15 15.75
CA ARG A 24 -6.72 6.48 14.92
C ARG A 24 -6.08 5.88 13.68
N THR A 25 -5.24 6.64 12.98
CA THR A 25 -4.52 6.19 11.79
C THR A 25 -3.56 5.05 12.11
N CYS A 26 -2.83 5.14 13.22
CA CYS A 26 -1.98 4.07 13.71
C CYS A 26 -2.77 2.76 13.93
N ALA A 27 -3.89 2.84 14.63
CA ALA A 27 -4.72 1.66 14.90
C ALA A 27 -5.25 1.03 13.61
N GLN A 28 -5.61 1.85 12.62
CA GLN A 28 -6.00 1.38 11.29
C GLN A 28 -4.84 0.67 10.58
N MET A 29 -3.69 1.31 10.43
CA MET A 29 -2.55 0.74 9.71
C MET A 29 -2.16 -0.64 10.27
N ILE A 30 -2.03 -0.75 11.59
CA ILE A 30 -1.71 -2.04 12.25
C ILE A 30 -2.80 -3.09 11.99
N SER A 31 -4.07 -2.68 12.00
CA SER A 31 -5.20 -3.61 11.79
C SER A 31 -5.24 -4.17 10.37
N TYR A 32 -4.79 -3.41 9.37
CA TYR A 32 -4.74 -3.85 7.96
C TYR A 32 -3.43 -4.51 7.55
N GLU A 33 -2.35 -4.34 8.32
CA GLU A 33 -1.07 -5.03 8.10
C GLU A 33 -1.19 -6.55 8.30
N ILE A 34 -1.96 -6.99 9.30
CA ILE A 34 -2.20 -8.42 9.58
C ILE A 34 -2.86 -9.15 8.40
N PRO A 35 -4.06 -8.74 7.93
CA PRO A 35 -4.72 -9.40 6.80
C PRO A 35 -3.91 -9.30 5.50
N MET A 36 -3.19 -8.20 5.28
CA MET A 36 -2.26 -8.09 4.15
C MET A 36 -1.16 -9.14 4.23
N GLY A 37 -0.52 -9.31 5.39
CA GLY A 37 0.49 -10.34 5.62
C GLY A 37 -0.03 -11.76 5.34
N PHE A 38 -1.25 -12.08 5.78
CA PHE A 38 -1.88 -13.36 5.48
C PHE A 38 -2.13 -13.59 3.98
N ALA A 39 -2.51 -12.55 3.24
CA ALA A 39 -2.65 -12.63 1.80
C ALA A 39 -1.31 -12.97 1.10
N VAL A 40 -0.21 -12.37 1.56
CA VAL A 40 1.14 -12.61 1.03
C VAL A 40 1.62 -14.04 1.33
N ILE A 41 1.32 -14.60 2.50
CA ILE A 41 1.71 -15.97 2.86
C ILE A 41 1.20 -16.98 1.82
N GLY A 42 -0.04 -16.84 1.34
CA GLY A 42 -0.57 -17.73 0.30
C GLY A 42 0.24 -17.71 -0.99
N VAL A 43 0.66 -16.52 -1.44
CA VAL A 43 1.50 -16.33 -2.63
C VAL A 43 2.89 -16.94 -2.44
N VAL A 44 3.49 -16.74 -1.26
CA VAL A 44 4.80 -17.33 -0.91
C VAL A 44 4.74 -18.85 -0.91
N MET A 45 3.65 -19.43 -0.38
CA MET A 45 3.47 -20.88 -0.37
C MET A 45 3.34 -21.45 -1.79
N LEU A 46 2.71 -20.73 -2.72
CA LEU A 46 2.66 -21.13 -4.13
C LEU A 46 4.04 -21.07 -4.80
N ALA A 47 4.82 -20.05 -4.49
CA ALA A 47 6.16 -19.86 -5.05
C ALA A 47 7.25 -20.74 -4.40
N GLN A 48 6.99 -21.31 -3.21
CA GLN A 48 7.95 -22.08 -2.39
C GLN A 48 9.26 -21.32 -2.08
N SER A 49 9.23 -19.98 -2.18
CA SER A 49 10.37 -19.10 -1.97
C SER A 49 9.89 -17.74 -1.48
N MET A 50 10.70 -17.09 -0.63
CA MET A 50 10.49 -15.71 -0.19
C MET A 50 11.10 -14.68 -1.16
N SER A 51 11.82 -15.14 -2.18
CA SER A 51 12.40 -14.26 -3.19
C SER A 51 11.31 -13.73 -4.12
N LEU A 52 11.16 -12.40 -4.17
CA LEU A 52 10.22 -11.72 -5.09
C LEU A 52 10.44 -12.11 -6.55
N LEU A 53 11.70 -12.36 -6.92
CA LEU A 53 12.06 -12.73 -8.27
C LEU A 53 11.64 -14.18 -8.59
N ASP A 54 11.70 -15.09 -7.62
CA ASP A 54 11.19 -16.45 -7.79
C ASP A 54 9.66 -16.47 -7.81
N ILE A 55 9.00 -15.61 -7.02
CA ILE A 55 7.54 -15.41 -7.06
C ILE A 55 7.09 -14.95 -8.46
N VAL A 56 7.81 -14.03 -9.10
CA VAL A 56 7.50 -13.60 -10.47
C VAL A 56 7.74 -14.71 -11.48
N ARG A 57 8.82 -15.48 -11.33
CA ARG A 57 9.11 -16.63 -12.21
C ARG A 57 8.07 -17.75 -12.09
N ALA A 58 7.56 -18.00 -10.88
CA ALA A 58 6.48 -18.96 -10.65
C ALA A 58 5.19 -18.59 -11.40
N GLN A 59 4.99 -17.31 -11.70
CA GLN A 59 3.84 -16.76 -12.42
C GLN A 59 4.04 -16.70 -13.94
N ALA A 60 4.95 -17.50 -14.51
CA ALA A 60 5.23 -17.48 -15.95
C ALA A 60 4.05 -17.99 -16.81
N ASN A 61 3.32 -19.00 -16.34
CA ASN A 61 2.20 -19.59 -17.07
C ASN A 61 0.86 -18.97 -16.70
N VAL A 62 0.58 -18.90 -15.39
CA VAL A 62 -0.69 -18.40 -14.84
C VAL A 62 -0.36 -17.44 -13.70
N TRP A 63 -1.07 -16.32 -13.64
CA TRP A 63 -0.92 -15.32 -12.59
C TRP A 63 -1.57 -15.76 -11.27
N ASN A 64 -0.99 -15.32 -10.15
CA ASN A 64 -1.47 -15.71 -8.83
C ASN A 64 -2.89 -15.21 -8.50
N ILE A 65 -3.38 -14.18 -9.19
CA ILE A 65 -4.79 -13.76 -9.08
C ILE A 65 -5.79 -14.88 -9.42
N VAL A 66 -5.42 -15.80 -10.32
CA VAL A 66 -6.30 -16.92 -10.71
C VAL A 66 -6.33 -18.00 -9.63
N TYR A 67 -5.19 -18.26 -8.99
CA TYR A 67 -5.09 -19.24 -7.91
C TYR A 67 -5.65 -18.73 -6.60
N GLN A 68 -5.45 -17.44 -6.29
CA GLN A 68 -5.81 -16.84 -5.01
C GLN A 68 -6.57 -15.51 -5.19
N PRO A 69 -7.77 -15.50 -5.80
CA PRO A 69 -8.55 -14.28 -6.02
C PRO A 69 -8.94 -13.63 -4.69
N VAL A 70 -9.30 -14.42 -3.68
CA VAL A 70 -9.65 -13.91 -2.33
C VAL A 70 -8.44 -13.24 -1.67
N GLY A 71 -7.26 -13.84 -1.79
CA GLY A 71 -6.03 -13.24 -1.26
C GLY A 71 -5.71 -11.91 -1.94
N PHE A 72 -5.88 -11.83 -3.26
CA PHE A 72 -5.75 -10.57 -3.98
C PHE A 72 -6.73 -9.49 -3.48
N PHE A 73 -8.02 -9.82 -3.33
CA PHE A 73 -9.00 -8.85 -2.83
C PHE A 73 -8.67 -8.37 -1.41
N VAL A 74 -8.25 -9.27 -0.52
CA VAL A 74 -7.82 -8.91 0.84
C VAL A 74 -6.58 -8.00 0.79
N PHE A 75 -5.57 -8.36 0.00
CA PHE A 75 -4.37 -7.55 -0.20
C PHE A 75 -4.70 -6.17 -0.76
N PHE A 76 -5.60 -6.10 -1.75
CA PHE A 76 -6.00 -4.87 -2.40
C PHE A 76 -6.75 -3.94 -1.44
N VAL A 77 -7.75 -4.43 -0.71
CA VAL A 77 -8.51 -3.63 0.26
C VAL A 77 -7.63 -3.19 1.42
N ALA A 78 -6.78 -4.09 1.95
CA ALA A 78 -5.83 -3.74 3.00
C ALA A 78 -4.80 -2.71 2.52
N GLY A 79 -4.35 -2.82 1.26
CA GLY A 79 -3.43 -1.88 0.64
C GLY A 79 -4.00 -0.48 0.45
N LEU A 80 -5.27 -0.38 0.07
CA LEU A 80 -5.99 0.91 0.04
C LEU A 80 -6.09 1.54 1.43
N ALA A 81 -6.34 0.73 2.46
CA ALA A 81 -6.43 1.19 3.84
C ALA A 81 -5.07 1.59 4.43
N GLU A 82 -3.98 0.93 4.03
CA GLU A 82 -2.61 1.28 4.43
C GLU A 82 -2.12 2.57 3.75
N ALA A 83 -2.46 2.76 2.46
CA ALA A 83 -2.18 3.99 1.73
C ALA A 83 -3.06 5.17 2.15
N GLN A 84 -3.97 4.98 3.12
CA GLN A 84 -4.87 6.00 3.69
C GLN A 84 -5.71 6.70 2.61
N ARG A 85 -6.11 5.96 1.57
CA ARG A 85 -6.96 6.50 0.51
C ARG A 85 -8.42 6.20 0.71
N ILE A 86 -9.25 7.07 0.12
CA ILE A 86 -10.70 6.94 0.07
C ILE A 86 -11.04 5.52 -0.41
N PRO A 87 -11.87 4.75 0.31
CA PRO A 87 -12.79 5.16 1.38
C PRO A 87 -12.25 5.12 2.82
N PHE A 88 -10.97 4.79 3.02
CA PHE A 88 -10.35 4.54 4.33
C PHE A 88 -9.46 5.69 4.81
N ASP A 89 -9.84 6.93 4.49
CA ASP A 89 -9.13 8.14 4.91
C ASP A 89 -9.68 8.65 6.27
N LEU A 90 -9.45 7.87 7.33
CA LEU A 90 -9.82 8.24 8.70
C LEU A 90 -8.85 9.27 9.32
N ALA A 91 -7.73 9.53 8.64
CA ALA A 91 -6.62 10.30 9.14
C ALA A 91 -6.73 11.78 8.76
N GLU A 92 -7.08 12.07 7.51
CA GLU A 92 -7.25 13.44 7.03
C GLU A 92 -8.68 13.95 7.18
N ALA A 93 -9.65 13.04 7.41
CA ALA A 93 -11.09 13.30 7.55
C ALA A 93 -11.44 14.74 8.00
N GLU A 94 -11.60 15.62 7.01
CA GLU A 94 -11.71 17.06 7.22
C GLU A 94 -12.93 17.43 8.08
N GLY A 95 -13.99 16.62 8.00
CA GLY A 95 -15.22 16.79 8.77
C GLY A 95 -15.09 16.51 10.29
N ASP A 96 -14.15 15.65 10.69
CA ASP A 96 -13.96 15.25 12.10
C ASP A 96 -12.73 15.92 12.75
N LEU A 97 -11.65 16.11 11.98
CA LEU A 97 -10.34 16.51 12.50
C LEU A 97 -9.73 17.73 11.80
N GLY A 98 -10.43 18.35 10.83
CA GLY A 98 -10.02 19.61 10.21
C GLY A 98 -8.68 19.59 9.44
N ALA A 99 -8.26 18.41 8.95
CA ALA A 99 -6.97 18.03 8.32
C ALA A 99 -6.01 17.18 9.19
N GLY A 100 -6.49 16.60 10.29
CA GLY A 100 -5.77 15.51 10.98
C GLY A 100 -4.41 15.90 11.56
N PHE A 101 -3.39 15.06 11.31
CA PHE A 101 -2.02 15.30 11.77
C PHE A 101 -1.22 16.27 10.89
N HIS A 102 -1.77 16.70 9.73
CA HIS A 102 -1.17 17.70 8.85
C HIS A 102 -1.41 19.15 9.31
N THR A 103 -2.43 19.36 10.14
CA THR A 103 -2.91 20.68 10.60
C THR A 103 -1.82 21.62 11.12
N GLU A 104 -0.84 21.08 11.85
CA GLU A 104 0.20 21.87 12.53
C GLU A 104 1.52 21.95 11.73
N TYR A 105 1.65 21.20 10.63
CA TYR A 105 2.86 21.19 9.81
C TYR A 105 2.69 22.08 8.58
N SER A 106 3.67 22.96 8.34
CA SER A 106 3.67 23.85 7.17
C SER A 106 4.95 23.71 6.34
N GLY A 107 4.87 24.14 5.08
CA GLY A 107 6.00 24.19 4.15
C GLY A 107 6.61 22.81 3.89
N ILE A 108 7.92 22.70 4.14
CA ILE A 108 8.68 21.49 3.78
C ILE A 108 8.31 20.26 4.64
N ARG A 109 7.87 20.46 5.89
CA ARG A 109 7.51 19.35 6.78
C ARG A 109 6.24 18.66 6.31
N PHE A 110 5.25 19.44 5.90
CA PHE A 110 4.03 18.93 5.25
C PHE A 110 4.35 18.19 3.95
N ALA A 111 5.24 18.75 3.12
CA ALA A 111 5.63 18.11 1.86
C ALA A 111 6.23 16.72 2.07
N PHE A 112 7.03 16.50 3.13
CA PHE A 112 7.58 15.18 3.44
C PHE A 112 6.50 14.15 3.83
N PHE A 113 5.45 14.56 4.55
CA PHE A 113 4.32 13.66 4.85
C PHE A 113 3.59 13.24 3.56
N MET A 114 3.26 14.20 2.71
CA MET A 114 2.61 13.92 1.41
C MET A 114 3.45 13.01 0.52
N VAL A 115 4.76 13.28 0.38
CA VAL A 115 5.66 12.42 -0.39
C VAL A 115 5.71 11.00 0.20
N SER A 116 5.66 10.87 1.53
CA SER A 116 5.69 9.56 2.17
C SER A 116 4.42 8.75 1.89
N GLU A 117 3.23 9.36 1.90
CA GLU A 117 1.98 8.68 1.55
C GLU A 117 1.96 8.21 0.09
N TYR A 118 2.45 9.05 -0.83
CA TYR A 118 2.59 8.65 -2.23
C TYR A 118 3.62 7.53 -2.42
N ALA A 119 4.69 7.53 -1.62
CA ALA A 119 5.68 6.46 -1.66
C ALA A 119 5.08 5.12 -1.19
N VAL A 120 4.24 5.14 -0.15
CA VAL A 120 3.50 3.95 0.33
C VAL A 120 2.57 3.43 -0.75
N MET A 121 1.74 4.29 -1.34
CA MET A 121 0.86 3.93 -2.46
C MET A 121 1.61 3.27 -3.61
N LEU A 122 2.75 3.85 -4.01
CA LEU A 122 3.58 3.31 -5.07
C LEU A 122 4.16 1.95 -4.69
N LEU A 123 4.63 1.78 -3.45
CA LEU A 123 5.19 0.53 -2.95
C LEU A 123 4.14 -0.58 -2.91
N THR A 124 2.94 -0.31 -2.38
CA THR A 124 1.84 -1.27 -2.33
C THR A 124 1.37 -1.66 -3.74
N SER A 125 1.34 -0.71 -4.68
CA SER A 125 1.05 -0.98 -6.10
C SER A 125 2.10 -1.87 -6.75
N VAL A 126 3.39 -1.62 -6.49
CA VAL A 126 4.50 -2.45 -6.96
C VAL A 126 4.38 -3.87 -6.41
N LEU A 127 4.10 -4.02 -5.11
CA LEU A 127 3.93 -5.34 -4.49
C LEU A 127 2.72 -6.08 -5.06
N ALA A 128 1.58 -5.42 -5.28
CA ALA A 128 0.41 -6.04 -5.91
C ALA A 128 0.77 -6.65 -7.28
N VAL A 129 1.53 -5.91 -8.09
CA VAL A 129 1.95 -6.36 -9.43
C VAL A 129 2.91 -7.54 -9.38
N ILE A 130 3.89 -7.52 -8.46
CA ILE A 130 4.88 -8.59 -8.28
C ILE A 130 4.20 -9.87 -7.76
N LEU A 131 3.34 -9.74 -6.76
CA LEU A 131 2.75 -10.86 -6.05
C LEU A 131 1.60 -11.52 -6.82
N PHE A 132 0.75 -10.73 -7.50
CA PHE A 132 -0.48 -11.23 -8.11
C PHE A 132 -0.54 -11.20 -9.64
N PHE A 133 0.18 -10.28 -10.29
CA PHE A 133 0.09 -10.02 -11.74
C PHE A 133 1.36 -10.34 -12.50
N GLY A 134 2.22 -11.21 -11.97
CA GLY A 134 3.38 -11.76 -12.66
C GLY A 134 4.47 -10.74 -12.98
N GLY A 135 4.53 -9.59 -12.28
CA GLY A 135 5.60 -8.62 -12.45
C GLY A 135 5.74 -8.16 -13.91
N TRP A 136 6.92 -8.45 -14.47
CA TRP A 136 7.31 -8.12 -15.85
C TRP A 136 6.85 -9.14 -16.91
N ASN A 137 6.19 -10.24 -16.53
CA ASN A 137 5.67 -11.22 -17.48
C ASN A 137 4.39 -10.68 -18.16
N GLY A 138 4.44 -10.52 -19.48
CA GLY A 138 3.31 -10.09 -20.31
C GLY A 138 2.63 -11.27 -21.01
N VAL A 139 1.30 -11.25 -21.10
CA VAL A 139 0.50 -12.37 -21.67
C VAL A 139 0.09 -12.13 -23.13
N LEU A 140 -0.14 -10.88 -23.55
CA LEU A 140 -0.90 -10.59 -24.79
C LEU A 140 -0.13 -9.87 -25.90
N VAL A 141 0.90 -9.07 -25.56
CA VAL A 141 1.64 -8.25 -26.54
C VAL A 141 3.13 -8.36 -26.27
N PRO A 142 3.98 -8.56 -27.29
CA PRO A 142 5.43 -8.55 -27.15
C PRO A 142 5.93 -7.11 -26.92
N LEU A 143 5.71 -6.62 -25.71
CA LEU A 143 6.28 -5.37 -25.20
C LEU A 143 7.53 -5.69 -24.35
N PRO A 144 8.47 -4.73 -24.22
CA PRO A 144 9.58 -4.88 -23.30
C PRO A 144 9.08 -5.20 -21.88
N PRO A 145 9.70 -6.15 -21.15
CA PRO A 145 9.22 -6.58 -19.82
C PRO A 145 9.08 -5.43 -18.81
N LEU A 146 9.96 -4.43 -18.91
CA LEU A 146 9.94 -3.23 -18.06
C LEU A 146 8.70 -2.36 -18.34
N LEU A 147 8.26 -2.29 -19.60
CA LEU A 147 7.08 -1.51 -19.99
C LEU A 147 5.79 -2.17 -19.48
N TRP A 148 5.72 -3.51 -19.51
CA TRP A 148 4.63 -4.27 -18.87
C TRP A 148 4.54 -4.01 -17.37
N PHE A 149 5.69 -4.02 -16.69
CA PHE A 149 5.74 -3.75 -15.26
C PHE A 149 5.24 -2.33 -14.94
N VAL A 150 5.77 -1.31 -15.64
CA VAL A 150 5.38 0.09 -15.42
C VAL A 150 3.89 0.32 -15.74
N LEU A 151 3.36 -0.27 -16.82
CA LEU A 151 1.93 -0.15 -17.14
C LEU A 151 1.03 -0.74 -16.07
N LYS A 152 1.37 -1.93 -15.55
CA LYS A 152 0.59 -2.56 -14.47
C LYS A 152 0.67 -1.74 -13.18
N VAL A 153 1.86 -1.24 -12.83
CA VAL A 153 2.02 -0.38 -11.64
C VAL A 153 1.22 0.91 -11.81
N ALA A 154 1.30 1.55 -12.98
CA ALA A 154 0.54 2.77 -13.27
C ALA A 154 -0.98 2.53 -13.20
N PHE A 155 -1.45 1.37 -13.64
CA PHE A 155 -2.85 0.97 -13.49
C PHE A 155 -3.28 0.90 -12.02
N PHE A 156 -2.46 0.29 -11.15
CA PHE A 156 -2.75 0.22 -9.71
C PHE A 156 -2.63 1.54 -8.98
N VAL A 157 -1.73 2.42 -9.41
CA VAL A 157 -1.60 3.78 -8.85
C VAL A 157 -2.79 4.66 -9.24
N TYR A 158 -3.37 4.44 -10.42
CA TYR A 158 -4.55 5.18 -10.88
C TYR A 158 -5.85 4.72 -10.21
N LEU A 159 -5.92 3.46 -9.81
CA LEU A 159 -7.10 2.82 -9.21
C LEU A 159 -7.29 3.23 -7.76
#